data_AF-A0A2T4WJJ3-F1
#
_entry.id   AF-A0A2T4WJJ3-F1
#
_cell.length_a   1.000
_cell.length_b   1.000
_cell.length_c   1.000
_cell.angle_alpha   90.00
_cell.angle_beta   90.00
_cell.angle_gamma   90.00
#
_symmetry.space_group_name_H-M   'P 1'
#
loop_
_entity.id
_entity.type
_entity.pdbx_description
1 polymer ?
#
loop_
_entity_poly.entity_id
_entity_poly.type
_entity_poly.pdbx_seq_one_letter_code
_entity_poly.pdbx_strand_id
1 'polypeptide(L)'
;MNKSPRKRLEVRGKNIRISRTGGVSATKTIAGDGYGATINTKHGLRLHKRIAKGTRVGFQNGNLQLIGRFSKGPFNFNVSKGGLSTSIRNERGSYNILKPNYSSFKIGGIQLRGKKAANLQMIYFFIMLTINIFKLTWHFVLTLFWLVTLALRWLFDFTVGFYKVMQERSPEGRDGMLK
;
A
#
# COMPACT_ATOMS: atom_id res chain seq x y z
N MET A 1 -30.32 -27.27 -19.27
CA MET A 1 -31.34 -26.76 -18.31
C MET A 1 -30.76 -25.61 -17.52
N ASN A 2 -31.23 -24.38 -17.79
CA ASN A 2 -30.79 -23.16 -17.12
C ASN A 2 -31.56 -23.03 -15.78
N LYS A 3 -30.90 -23.29 -14.63
CA LYS A 3 -31.56 -23.19 -13.32
C LYS A 3 -31.80 -21.71 -13.00
N SER A 4 -33.07 -21.33 -12.84
CA SER A 4 -33.47 -19.99 -12.42
C SER A 4 -32.84 -19.61 -11.07
N PRO A 5 -32.45 -18.34 -10.86
CA PRO A 5 -31.81 -17.90 -9.63
C PRO A 5 -32.77 -18.07 -8.45
N ARG A 6 -32.47 -19.04 -7.57
CA ARG A 6 -33.30 -19.37 -6.40
C ARG A 6 -33.06 -18.31 -5.31
N LYS A 7 -34.05 -17.44 -5.06
CA LYS A 7 -33.99 -16.47 -3.93
C LYS A 7 -33.77 -17.21 -2.61
N ARG A 8 -32.81 -16.71 -1.82
CA ARG A 8 -32.37 -17.30 -0.55
C ARG A 8 -33.23 -16.75 0.59
N LEU A 9 -34.14 -17.58 1.12
CA LEU A 9 -35.00 -17.25 2.26
C LEU A 9 -34.30 -17.66 3.55
N GLU A 10 -33.78 -16.67 4.29
CA GLU A 10 -33.13 -16.86 5.59
C GLU A 10 -33.63 -15.86 6.61
N VAL A 11 -33.99 -16.36 7.78
CA VAL A 11 -34.26 -15.54 8.96
C VAL A 11 -33.07 -15.69 9.90
N ARG A 12 -32.42 -14.56 10.21
CA ARG A 12 -31.27 -14.48 11.11
C ARG A 12 -31.66 -13.73 12.38
N GLY A 13 -31.68 -14.45 13.50
CA GLY A 13 -31.65 -13.87 14.84
C GLY A 13 -30.21 -13.71 15.35
N LYS A 14 -30.06 -13.18 16.58
CA LYS A 14 -28.77 -12.84 17.20
C LYS A 14 -27.79 -14.02 17.28
N ASN A 15 -28.30 -15.20 17.68
CA ASN A 15 -27.51 -16.44 17.81
C ASN A 15 -28.12 -17.60 17.01
N ILE A 16 -29.23 -17.40 16.32
CA ILE A 16 -29.99 -18.47 15.65
C ILE A 16 -30.20 -18.09 14.18
N ARG A 17 -29.97 -19.03 13.27
CA ARG A 17 -30.25 -18.88 11.85
C ARG A 17 -31.13 -20.01 11.40
N ILE A 18 -32.24 -19.65 10.76
CA ILE A 18 -33.20 -20.57 10.18
C ILE A 18 -33.20 -20.36 8.67
N SER A 19 -32.96 -21.41 7.90
CA SER A 19 -33.04 -21.35 6.44
C SER A 19 -33.72 -22.55 5.83
N ARG A 20 -34.45 -22.32 4.74
CA ARG A 20 -35.21 -23.37 4.02
C ARG A 20 -34.31 -24.52 3.52
N THR A 21 -33.06 -24.25 3.18
CA THR A 21 -32.11 -25.26 2.68
C THR A 21 -31.09 -25.73 3.71
N GLY A 22 -30.90 -24.97 4.79
CA GLY A 22 -29.83 -25.20 5.76
C GLY A 22 -30.32 -25.59 7.15
N GLY A 23 -31.62 -25.56 7.41
CA GLY A 23 -32.23 -25.89 8.69
C GLY A 23 -32.02 -24.80 9.75
N VAL A 24 -32.12 -25.19 11.02
CA VAL A 24 -31.90 -24.34 12.19
C VAL A 24 -30.46 -24.53 12.68
N SER A 25 -29.74 -23.44 12.91
CA SER A 25 -28.40 -23.45 13.50
C SER A 25 -28.27 -22.42 14.59
N ALA A 26 -27.71 -22.80 15.73
CA ALA A 26 -27.36 -21.90 16.81
C ALA A 26 -25.84 -21.68 16.81
N THR A 27 -25.41 -20.43 16.97
CA THR A 27 -24.01 -20.04 17.05
C THR A 27 -23.79 -19.16 18.27
N LYS A 28 -22.81 -19.51 19.09
CA LYS A 28 -22.32 -18.65 20.17
C LYS A 28 -20.84 -18.38 19.92
N THR A 29 -20.47 -17.10 19.91
CA THR A 29 -19.07 -16.67 19.78
C THR A 29 -18.66 -15.95 21.03
N ILE A 30 -17.57 -16.40 21.64
CA ILE A 30 -16.91 -15.76 22.77
C ILE A 30 -15.55 -15.30 22.24
N ALA A 31 -15.35 -13.99 22.14
CA ALA A 31 -14.11 -13.40 21.68
C ALA A 31 -13.60 -12.40 22.72
N GLY A 32 -12.30 -12.47 23.01
CA GLY A 32 -11.56 -11.52 23.84
C GLY A 32 -10.45 -10.86 23.03
N ASP A 33 -9.57 -10.11 23.70
CA ASP A 33 -8.43 -9.51 23.01
C ASP A 33 -7.42 -10.60 22.63
N GLY A 34 -7.30 -10.82 21.32
CA GLY A 34 -6.37 -11.79 20.75
C GLY A 34 -6.81 -13.25 20.83
N TYR A 35 -7.98 -13.62 21.32
CA TYR A 35 -8.47 -15.00 21.22
C TYR A 35 -9.97 -15.07 21.02
N GLY A 36 -10.46 -16.17 20.47
CA GLY A 36 -11.90 -16.40 20.40
C GLY A 36 -12.29 -17.83 20.05
N ALA A 37 -13.41 -18.24 20.62
CA ALA A 37 -14.04 -19.53 20.43
C ALA A 37 -15.45 -19.32 19.88
N THR A 38 -15.75 -19.94 18.74
CA THR A 38 -17.08 -20.02 18.18
C THR A 38 -17.55 -21.46 18.22
N ILE A 39 -18.71 -21.69 18.84
CA ILE A 39 -19.41 -22.96 18.83
C ILE A 39 -20.63 -22.80 17.94
N ASN A 40 -20.78 -23.67 16.93
CA ASN A 40 -21.93 -23.73 16.07
C ASN A 40 -22.51 -25.15 16.10
N THR A 41 -23.82 -25.29 16.27
CA THR A 41 -24.47 -26.61 16.38
C THR A 41 -24.33 -27.48 15.13
N LYS A 42 -24.18 -26.87 13.94
CA LYS A 42 -24.05 -27.59 12.66
C LYS A 42 -22.61 -27.72 12.19
N HIS A 43 -21.80 -26.70 12.46
CA HIS A 43 -20.45 -26.59 11.93
C HIS A 43 -19.36 -26.83 12.97
N GLY A 44 -19.68 -27.17 14.21
CA GLY A 44 -18.69 -27.53 15.22
C GLY A 44 -17.97 -26.35 15.86
N LEU A 45 -16.72 -26.59 16.28
CA LEU A 45 -15.91 -25.68 17.07
C LEU A 45 -14.84 -24.98 16.22
N ARG A 46 -14.73 -23.66 16.41
CA ARG A 46 -13.65 -22.83 15.86
C ARG A 46 -12.97 -22.06 16.98
N LEU A 47 -11.70 -22.36 17.21
CA LEU A 47 -10.82 -21.64 18.13
C LEU A 47 -9.83 -20.79 17.34
N HIS A 48 -9.43 -19.66 17.87
CA HIS A 48 -8.27 -18.92 17.37
C HIS A 48 -7.59 -18.12 18.46
N LYS A 49 -6.27 -17.96 18.34
CA LYS A 49 -5.42 -17.15 19.20
C LYS A 49 -4.42 -16.36 18.33
N ARG A 50 -4.29 -15.07 18.63
CA ARG A 50 -3.33 -14.15 18.04
C ARG A 50 -2.00 -14.33 18.77
N ILE A 51 -0.94 -14.54 18.01
CA ILE A 51 0.42 -14.68 18.55
C ILE A 51 1.16 -13.35 18.47
N ALA A 52 0.99 -12.63 17.36
CA ALA A 52 1.59 -11.33 17.12
C ALA A 52 0.64 -10.44 16.32
N LYS A 53 0.96 -9.14 16.19
CA LYS A 53 0.22 -8.23 15.31
C LYS A 53 0.30 -8.76 13.87
N GLY A 54 -0.85 -9.18 13.34
CA GLY A 54 -0.96 -9.76 12.00
C GLY A 54 -0.91 -11.30 11.95
N THR A 55 -0.44 -11.99 12.99
CA THR A 55 -0.33 -13.46 12.99
C THR A 55 -1.27 -14.09 14.00
N ARG A 56 -2.08 -15.05 13.53
CA ARG A 56 -2.95 -15.86 14.37
C ARG A 56 -2.86 -17.34 14.00
N VAL A 57 -3.06 -18.17 15.01
CA VAL A 57 -3.25 -19.61 14.87
C VAL A 57 -4.69 -19.92 15.24
N GLY A 58 -5.36 -20.65 14.38
CA GLY A 58 -6.72 -21.12 14.56
C GLY A 58 -6.80 -22.62 14.52
N PHE A 59 -7.84 -23.16 15.12
CA PHE A 59 -8.24 -24.54 14.97
C PHE A 59 -9.72 -24.55 14.59
N GLN A 60 -10.07 -25.17 13.47
CA GLN A 60 -11.44 -25.24 13.01
C GLN A 60 -11.73 -26.66 12.56
N ASN A 61 -12.66 -27.34 13.25
CA ASN A 61 -13.10 -28.69 12.90
C ASN A 61 -11.95 -29.67 12.58
N GLY A 62 -11.00 -29.82 13.50
CA GLY A 62 -9.85 -30.71 13.30
C GLY A 62 -8.66 -30.08 12.56
N ASN A 63 -8.83 -28.93 11.90
CA ASN A 63 -7.79 -28.34 11.07
C ASN A 63 -7.10 -27.14 11.73
N LEU A 64 -5.78 -27.23 11.86
CA LEU A 64 -4.92 -26.11 12.26
C LEU A 64 -4.77 -25.10 11.11
N GLN A 65 -5.08 -23.84 11.38
CA GLN A 65 -4.99 -22.69 10.46
C GLN A 65 -3.98 -21.68 10.98
N LEU A 66 -2.78 -21.65 10.41
CA LEU A 66 -1.84 -20.55 10.63
C LEU A 66 -2.10 -19.47 9.58
N ILE A 67 -2.35 -18.23 10.02
CA ILE A 67 -2.67 -17.09 9.15
C ILE A 67 -1.86 -15.88 9.60
N GLY A 68 -0.98 -15.40 8.73
CA GLY A 68 -0.30 -14.11 8.83
C GLY A 68 -0.88 -13.11 7.83
N ARG A 69 -1.20 -11.90 8.27
CA ARG A 69 -1.66 -10.79 7.43
C ARG A 69 -0.94 -9.53 7.87
N PHE A 70 -0.08 -9.04 7.00
CA PHE A 70 0.73 -7.85 7.24
C PHE A 70 0.42 -6.84 6.15
N SER A 71 0.09 -5.62 6.54
CA SER A 71 -0.17 -4.52 5.62
C SER A 71 0.64 -3.32 6.05
N LYS A 72 1.50 -2.81 5.16
CA LYS A 72 2.26 -1.58 5.37
C LYS A 72 2.11 -0.71 4.13
N GLY A 73 1.32 0.35 4.25
CA GLY A 73 1.00 1.25 3.15
C GLY A 73 0.37 0.51 1.95
N PRO A 74 0.90 0.67 0.73
CA PRO A 74 0.35 0.01 -0.46
C PRO A 74 0.65 -1.51 -0.48
N PHE A 75 1.62 -1.99 0.30
CA PHE A 75 2.03 -3.39 0.29
C PHE A 75 1.25 -4.24 1.30
N ASN A 76 0.76 -5.38 0.82
CA ASN A 76 0.03 -6.36 1.61
C ASN A 76 0.68 -7.73 1.44
N PHE A 77 1.04 -8.35 2.55
CA PHE A 77 1.62 -9.68 2.62
C PHE A 77 0.70 -10.61 3.39
N ASN A 78 0.34 -11.72 2.78
CA ASN A 78 -0.51 -12.73 3.38
C ASN A 78 0.24 -14.05 3.41
N VAL A 79 0.26 -14.66 4.58
CA VAL A 79 0.86 -15.96 4.86
C VAL A 79 -0.24 -16.88 5.34
N SER A 80 -0.28 -18.10 4.80
CA SER A 80 -1.20 -19.12 5.26
C SER A 80 -0.63 -20.51 5.06
N LYS A 81 -1.27 -21.53 5.65
CA LYS A 81 -0.93 -22.93 5.41
C LYS A 81 -0.91 -23.31 3.91
N GLY A 82 -1.73 -22.64 3.09
CA GLY A 82 -1.80 -22.85 1.64
C GLY A 82 -0.83 -21.99 0.81
N GLY A 83 0.11 -21.30 1.44
CA GLY A 83 1.16 -20.52 0.78
C GLY A 83 1.14 -19.03 1.09
N LEU A 84 2.02 -18.32 0.38
CA LEU A 84 2.30 -16.90 0.50
C LEU A 84 1.64 -16.10 -0.62
N SER A 85 1.22 -14.86 -0.36
CA SER A 85 0.68 -13.95 -1.36
C SER A 85 1.05 -12.51 -1.05
N THR A 86 1.63 -11.83 -2.03
CA THR A 86 1.99 -10.42 -2.00
C THR A 86 1.08 -9.64 -2.94
N SER A 87 0.55 -8.51 -2.48
CA SER A 87 -0.22 -7.60 -3.32
C SER A 87 0.11 -6.14 -3.04
N ILE A 88 -0.02 -5.33 -4.08
CA ILE A 88 0.18 -3.89 -4.08
C ILE A 88 -1.19 -3.25 -4.33
N ARG A 89 -1.59 -2.31 -3.46
CA ARG A 89 -2.87 -1.63 -3.51
C ARG A 89 -2.67 -0.17 -3.91
N ASN A 90 -3.48 0.27 -4.87
CA ASN A 90 -3.59 1.65 -5.34
C ASN A 90 -5.04 2.13 -5.23
N GLU A 91 -5.30 3.40 -5.51
CA GLU A 91 -6.65 3.98 -5.54
C GLU A 91 -7.58 3.25 -6.51
N ARG A 92 -7.05 2.83 -7.67
CA ARG A 92 -7.81 2.13 -8.70
C ARG A 92 -7.92 0.62 -8.48
N GLY A 93 -7.36 0.04 -7.42
CA GLY A 93 -7.56 -1.38 -7.12
C GLY A 93 -6.33 -2.07 -6.50
N SER A 94 -6.13 -3.35 -6.81
CA SER A 94 -5.02 -4.12 -6.25
C SER A 94 -4.40 -5.07 -7.26
N TYR A 95 -3.08 -5.10 -7.33
CA TYR A 95 -2.32 -6.06 -8.13
C TYR A 95 -1.71 -7.13 -7.22
N ASN A 96 -1.94 -8.40 -7.53
CA ASN A 96 -1.33 -9.53 -6.81
C ASN A 96 -0.18 -10.08 -7.64
N ILE A 97 1.02 -10.10 -7.07
CA ILE A 97 2.25 -10.47 -7.77
C ILE A 97 2.28 -11.98 -8.03
N LEU A 98 1.89 -12.77 -7.03
CA LEU A 98 1.95 -14.23 -7.09
C LEU A 98 0.73 -14.85 -7.77
N LYS A 99 -0.42 -14.19 -7.71
CA LYS A 99 -1.68 -14.73 -8.25
C LYS A 99 -2.43 -13.69 -9.08
N PRO A 100 -2.09 -13.51 -10.37
CA PRO A 100 -2.66 -12.44 -11.21
C PRO A 100 -4.19 -12.54 -11.39
N ASN A 101 -4.77 -13.73 -11.26
CA ASN A 101 -6.23 -13.92 -11.26
C ASN A 101 -6.95 -13.21 -10.10
N TYR A 102 -6.24 -12.86 -9.03
CA TYR A 102 -6.80 -12.19 -7.85
C TYR A 102 -6.59 -10.67 -7.89
N SER A 103 -6.06 -10.15 -8.99
CA SER A 103 -5.93 -8.70 -9.21
C SER A 103 -7.31 -8.07 -9.48
N SER A 104 -7.45 -6.79 -9.15
CA SER A 104 -8.66 -6.02 -9.37
C SER A 104 -8.37 -4.58 -9.81
N PHE A 105 -9.22 -4.05 -10.68
CA PHE A 105 -9.11 -2.70 -11.24
C PHE A 105 -10.50 -2.06 -11.29
N LYS A 106 -10.62 -0.82 -10.83
CA LYS A 106 -11.86 -0.06 -10.77
C LYS A 106 -11.83 1.04 -11.82
N ILE A 107 -12.86 1.08 -12.67
CA ILE A 107 -13.08 2.13 -13.68
C ILE A 107 -14.53 2.56 -13.55
N GLY A 108 -14.79 3.86 -13.34
CA GLY A 108 -16.16 4.41 -13.34
C GLY A 108 -17.12 3.72 -12.36
N GLY A 109 -16.64 3.28 -11.19
CA GLY A 109 -17.44 2.55 -10.20
C GLY A 109 -17.56 1.04 -10.41
N ILE A 110 -17.21 0.53 -11.60
CA ILE A 110 -17.22 -0.90 -11.92
C ILE A 110 -15.88 -1.53 -11.53
N GLN A 111 -15.92 -2.62 -10.76
CA GLN A 111 -14.74 -3.37 -10.35
C GLN A 111 -14.52 -4.58 -11.27
N LEU A 112 -13.53 -4.48 -12.15
CA LEU A 112 -13.01 -5.58 -12.96
C LEU A 112 -12.08 -6.46 -12.11
N ARG A 113 -12.15 -7.78 -12.31
CA ARG A 113 -11.32 -8.78 -11.62
C ARG A 113 -10.76 -9.80 -12.60
N GLY A 114 -9.68 -10.49 -12.21
CA GLY A 114 -9.06 -11.54 -13.01
C GLY A 114 -7.83 -11.07 -13.80
N LYS A 115 -7.37 -11.90 -14.75
CA LYS A 115 -6.15 -11.62 -15.55
C LYS A 115 -6.20 -10.29 -16.28
N LYS A 116 -7.37 -9.94 -16.85
CA LYS A 116 -7.55 -8.65 -17.54
C LYS A 116 -7.33 -7.46 -16.60
N ALA A 117 -7.74 -7.58 -15.34
CA ALA A 117 -7.50 -6.55 -14.33
C ALA A 117 -6.01 -6.43 -13.95
N ALA A 118 -5.27 -7.54 -13.97
CA ALA A 118 -3.82 -7.53 -13.75
C ALA A 118 -3.10 -6.75 -14.85
N ASN A 119 -3.46 -6.96 -16.12
CA ASN A 119 -2.87 -6.25 -17.25
C ASN A 119 -3.14 -4.74 -17.16
N LEU A 120 -4.39 -4.35 -16.83
CA LEU A 120 -4.74 -2.94 -16.64
C LEU A 120 -3.97 -2.28 -15.48
N GLN A 121 -3.79 -3.00 -14.37
CA GLN A 121 -2.97 -2.51 -13.26
C GLN A 121 -1.50 -2.33 -13.67
N MET A 122 -0.92 -3.25 -14.46
CA MET A 122 0.45 -3.10 -14.95
C MET A 122 0.61 -1.87 -15.85
N ILE A 123 -0.32 -1.65 -16.77
CA ILE A 123 -0.33 -0.44 -17.62
C ILE A 123 -0.44 0.82 -16.74
N TYR A 124 -1.31 0.80 -15.74
CA TYR A 124 -1.45 1.92 -14.80
C TYR A 124 -0.16 2.20 -14.03
N PHE A 125 0.52 1.16 -13.51
CA PHE A 125 1.81 1.31 -12.86
C PHE A 125 2.86 1.89 -13.80
N PHE A 126 2.90 1.42 -15.05
CA PHE A 126 3.84 1.91 -16.04
C PHE A 126 3.63 3.40 -16.34
N ILE A 127 2.39 3.84 -16.58
CA ILE A 127 2.07 5.25 -16.81
C ILE A 127 2.47 6.10 -15.59
N MET A 128 2.12 5.67 -14.38
CA MET A 128 2.47 6.39 -13.16
C MET A 128 3.98 6.47 -12.96
N LEU A 129 4.71 5.40 -13.27
CA LEU A 129 6.17 5.38 -13.21
C LEU A 129 6.77 6.40 -14.20
N THR A 130 6.31 6.39 -15.45
CA THR A 130 6.78 7.34 -16.48
C THR A 130 6.54 8.79 -16.07
N ILE A 131 5.35 9.12 -15.55
CA ILE A 131 5.04 10.47 -15.06
C ILE A 131 5.96 10.85 -13.90
N ASN A 132 6.20 9.94 -12.96
CA ASN A 132 7.07 10.20 -11.81
C ASN A 132 8.54 10.37 -12.23
N ILE A 133 9.03 9.59 -13.20
CA ILE A 133 10.37 9.78 -13.77
C ILE A 133 10.47 11.16 -14.40
N PHE A 134 9.48 11.56 -15.23
CA PHE A 134 9.48 12.88 -15.84
C PHE A 134 9.50 14.01 -14.79
N LYS A 135 8.67 13.90 -13.74
CA LYS A 135 8.68 14.85 -12.62
C LYS A 135 10.04 14.88 -11.92
N LEU A 136 10.63 13.72 -11.64
CA LEU A 136 11.93 13.61 -10.99
C LEU A 136 13.02 14.27 -11.84
N THR A 137 13.08 13.96 -13.12
CA THR A 137 14.03 14.56 -14.07
C THR A 137 13.84 16.08 -14.14
N TRP A 138 12.60 16.55 -14.20
CA TRP A 138 12.30 17.99 -14.21
C TRP A 138 12.83 18.70 -12.96
N HIS A 139 12.54 18.15 -11.77
CA HIS A 139 13.05 18.71 -10.51
C HIS A 139 14.57 18.66 -10.45
N PHE A 140 15.18 17.58 -10.95
CA PHE A 140 16.62 17.43 -10.99
C PHE A 140 17.28 18.49 -11.88
N VAL A 141 16.74 18.73 -13.08
CA VAL A 141 17.24 19.76 -14.00
C VAL A 141 17.12 21.16 -13.40
N LEU A 142 15.97 21.49 -12.80
CA LEU A 142 15.79 22.78 -12.13
C LEU A 142 16.74 22.97 -10.95
N THR A 143 16.96 21.91 -10.17
CA THR A 143 17.88 21.94 -9.03
C THR A 143 19.32 22.13 -9.51
N LEU A 144 19.73 21.41 -10.56
CA LEU A 144 21.06 21.54 -11.15
C LEU A 144 21.26 22.95 -11.73
N PHE A 145 20.26 23.48 -12.45
CA PHE A 145 20.29 24.84 -12.98
C PHE A 145 20.45 25.87 -11.85
N TRP A 146 19.68 25.74 -10.77
CA TRP A 146 19.78 26.61 -9.60
C TRP A 146 21.14 26.51 -8.89
N LEU A 147 21.73 25.32 -8.79
CA LEU A 147 23.07 25.14 -8.24
C LEU A 147 24.15 25.80 -9.11
N VAL A 148 24.02 25.71 -10.44
CA VAL A 148 24.94 26.36 -11.38
C VAL A 148 24.85 27.88 -11.25
N THR A 149 23.65 28.46 -11.18
CA THR A 149 23.50 29.91 -11.01
C THR A 149 24.07 30.40 -9.68
N LEU A 150 23.90 29.64 -8.59
CA LEU A 150 24.54 29.94 -7.31
C LEU A 150 26.06 29.87 -7.39
N ALA A 151 26.62 28.83 -8.03
CA ALA A 151 28.06 28.69 -8.18
C ALA A 151 28.66 29.85 -8.99
N LEU A 152 28.01 30.24 -10.09
CA LEU A 152 28.42 31.40 -10.90
C LEU A 152 28.33 32.70 -10.10
N ARG A 153 27.25 32.91 -9.32
CA ARG A 153 27.10 34.09 -8.48
C ARG A 153 28.18 34.16 -7.40
N TRP A 154 28.47 33.03 -6.75
CA TRP A 154 29.53 32.93 -5.76
C TRP A 154 30.90 33.25 -6.36
N LEU A 155 31.21 32.70 -7.54
CA LEU A 155 32.45 33.01 -8.25
C LEU A 155 32.56 34.50 -8.58
N PHE A 156 31.48 35.13 -9.05
CA PHE A 156 31.46 36.56 -9.33
C PHE A 156 31.67 37.41 -8.06
N ASP A 157 30.95 37.12 -6.98
CA ASP A 157 31.09 37.85 -5.72
C ASP A 157 32.50 37.66 -5.14
N PHE A 158 33.08 36.46 -5.29
CA PHE A 158 34.46 36.16 -4.90
C PHE A 158 35.48 36.95 -5.70
N THR A 159 35.37 37.00 -7.03
CA THR A 159 36.31 37.75 -7.88
C THR A 159 36.24 39.25 -7.64
N VAL A 160 35.03 39.81 -7.49
CA VAL A 160 34.83 41.23 -7.15
C VAL A 160 35.40 41.55 -5.77
N GLY A 161 35.13 40.72 -4.76
CA GLY A 161 35.69 40.88 -3.41
C GLY A 161 37.21 40.80 -3.41
N PHE A 162 37.77 39.84 -4.15
CA PHE A 162 39.22 39.68 -4.30
C PHE A 162 39.87 40.90 -4.97
N TYR A 163 39.27 41.42 -6.05
CA TYR A 163 39.79 42.60 -6.75
C TYR A 163 39.81 43.85 -5.85
N LYS A 164 38.73 44.09 -5.09
CA LYS A 164 38.65 45.21 -4.12
C LYS A 164 39.78 45.15 -3.09
N VAL A 165 40.02 43.98 -2.50
CA VAL A 165 41.09 43.80 -1.51
C VAL A 165 42.48 44.03 -2.11
N MET A 166 42.71 43.62 -3.36
CA MET A 166 43.97 43.87 -4.05
C MET A 166 44.19 45.36 -4.33
N GLN A 167 43.12 46.10 -4.67
CA GLN A 167 43.17 47.54 -4.91
C GLN A 167 43.50 48.32 -3.62
N GLU A 168 42.89 47.96 -2.49
CA GLU A 168 43.20 48.57 -1.17
C GLU A 168 44.66 48.35 -0.73
N ARG A 169 45.29 47.24 -1.14
CA ARG A 169 46.69 46.96 -0.81
C ARG A 169 47.70 47.70 -1.68
N SER A 170 47.29 48.22 -2.84
CA SER A 170 48.14 48.95 -3.78
C SER A 170 48.59 50.31 -3.19
N PRO A 171 49.83 50.79 -3.44
CA PRO A 171 50.36 51.98 -2.77
C PRO A 171 49.52 53.25 -2.98
N GLU A 172 48.87 53.41 -4.14
CA GLU A 172 48.00 54.56 -4.45
C GLU A 172 46.73 54.62 -3.57
N GLY A 173 46.25 53.49 -3.05
CA GLY A 173 45.08 53.44 -2.15
C GLY A 173 45.40 53.83 -0.71
N ARG A 174 46.67 53.71 -0.29
CA ARG A 174 47.12 54.07 1.07
C ARG A 174 47.21 55.58 1.29
N ASP A 175 47.57 56.35 0.26
CA ASP A 175 47.68 57.81 0.34
C ASP A 175 46.31 58.52 0.33
N GLY A 176 45.26 57.88 -0.17
CA GLY A 176 43.89 58.42 -0.20
C GLY A 176 43.12 58.32 1.13
N MET A 177 43.58 57.51 2.08
CA MET A 177 42.98 57.37 3.43
C MET A 177 43.69 58.19 4.53
N LEU A 178 44.84 58.81 4.22
CA LEU A 178 45.62 59.63 5.15
C LEU A 178 45.37 61.15 4.97
N LYS A 179 44.28 61.53 4.29
CA LYS A 179 43.78 62.92 4.21
C LYS A 179 42.41 63.06 4.84
#